data_AF-D4AP10-F1
#
_entry.id   AF-D4AP10-F1
#
_cell.length_a   1.000
_cell.length_b   1.000
_cell.length_c   1.000
_cell.angle_alpha   90.00
_cell.angle_beta   90.00
_cell.angle_gamma   90.00
#
_symmetry.space_group_name_H-M   'P 1'
#
loop_
_entity.id
_entity.type
_entity.pdbx_description
1 polymer ?
#
loop_
_entity_poly.entity_id
_entity_poly.type
_entity_poly.pdbx_seq_one_letter_code
_entity_poly.pdbx_strand_id
1 'polypeptide(L)'
;MFFIGILLPYDDKRLLSSGSKTAQSPLTIALSDAGILPAAHLINGLIVISVISAGNSSLYVASRTILYMGRSGKAPAILGRTNKAGVPWVALLFTNLVACISFLSLSSSAGKLYSALITLSGAITHIRFRQALAIQGEDTSVLPFQAMFYPWGTYIALAANIFLIFFQGYTAFLHPFSAEDFVVNYILLPVFVVLVLAWKFAKQTKIVKLEEMDIWSGRREYGDDVTEDVSKKTIWTKIKDIIVG
;
A
#
# COMPACT_ATOMS: atom_id res chain seq x y z
N MET A 1 17.06 -5.27 -10.28
CA MET A 1 17.94 -4.08 -10.26
C MET A 1 19.40 -4.42 -10.54
N PHE A 2 20.00 -5.42 -9.88
CA PHE A 2 21.40 -5.81 -10.13
C PHE A 2 21.74 -6.07 -11.60
N PHE A 3 20.99 -6.95 -12.28
CA PHE A 3 21.24 -7.27 -13.70
C PHE A 3 20.99 -6.10 -14.66
N ILE A 4 20.08 -5.18 -14.32
CA ILE A 4 19.80 -3.99 -15.14
C ILE A 4 20.96 -3.00 -15.08
N GLY A 5 21.61 -2.86 -13.91
CA GLY A 5 22.76 -1.96 -13.74
C GLY A 5 24.04 -2.41 -14.46
N ILE A 6 24.13 -3.67 -14.88
CA ILE A 6 25.24 -4.17 -15.71
C ILE A 6 24.93 -3.92 -17.21
N LEU A 7 23.66 -3.94 -17.59
CA LEU A 7 23.22 -3.82 -18.98
C LEU A 7 23.09 -2.37 -19.48
N LEU A 8 22.79 -1.42 -18.58
CA LEU A 8 22.58 -0.03 -18.94
C LEU A 8 23.42 0.92 -18.07
N PRO A 9 24.11 1.90 -18.67
CA PRO A 9 24.78 2.95 -17.92
C PRO A 9 23.75 3.83 -17.20
N TYR A 10 24.11 4.32 -16.01
CA TYR A 10 23.21 5.14 -15.18
C TYR A 10 22.83 6.48 -15.82
N ASP A 11 23.59 6.95 -16.81
CA ASP A 11 23.44 8.24 -17.51
C ASP A 11 22.76 8.10 -18.90
N ASP A 12 22.09 6.98 -19.17
CA ASP A 12 21.37 6.82 -20.42
C ASP A 12 20.16 7.75 -20.49
N LYS A 13 20.11 8.60 -21.53
CA LYS A 13 19.05 9.59 -21.79
C LYS A 13 17.65 8.98 -21.98
N ARG A 14 17.57 7.66 -22.24
CA ARG A 14 16.31 6.91 -22.39
C ARG A 14 15.69 6.53 -21.04
N LEU A 15 16.46 6.62 -19.95
CA LEU A 15 15.98 6.36 -18.60
C LEU A 15 15.12 7.53 -18.10
N LEU A 16 14.31 7.25 -17.08
CA LEU A 16 13.53 8.25 -16.35
C LEU A 16 14.47 9.30 -15.71
N SER A 17 14.66 10.43 -16.39
CA SER A 17 15.28 11.63 -15.83
C SER A 17 14.23 12.73 -15.65
N SER A 18 14.53 13.73 -14.82
CA SER A 18 13.63 14.81 -14.41
C SER A 18 13.05 15.67 -15.56
N GLY A 19 13.47 15.45 -16.82
CA GLY A 19 12.92 16.09 -18.02
C GLY A 19 12.31 15.12 -19.07
N SER A 20 12.30 13.81 -18.82
CA SER A 20 11.82 12.81 -19.78
C SER A 20 10.31 12.66 -19.73
N LYS A 21 9.63 12.98 -20.84
CA LYS A 21 8.18 12.78 -21.03
C LYS A 21 7.81 11.33 -21.39
N THR A 22 8.79 10.49 -21.72
CA THR A 22 8.58 9.11 -22.18
C THR A 22 9.47 8.18 -21.38
N ALA A 23 8.95 7.70 -20.26
CA ALA A 23 9.58 6.69 -19.43
C ALA A 23 9.61 5.33 -20.17
N GLN A 24 10.77 4.92 -20.67
CA GLN A 24 10.95 3.55 -21.17
C GLN A 24 11.48 2.65 -20.05
N SER A 25 10.95 1.43 -19.96
CA SER A 25 11.42 0.46 -18.95
C SER A 25 12.88 0.11 -19.24
N PRO A 26 13.79 0.12 -18.24
CA PRO A 26 15.17 -0.30 -18.43
C PRO A 26 15.29 -1.70 -19.05
N LEU A 27 14.33 -2.59 -18.75
CA LEU A 27 14.26 -3.93 -19.32
C LEU A 27 13.92 -3.93 -20.81
N THR A 28 13.06 -3.01 -21.26
CA THR A 28 12.68 -2.90 -22.67
C THR A 28 13.80 -2.25 -23.48
N ILE A 29 14.51 -1.29 -22.90
CA ILE A 29 15.70 -0.67 -23.50
C ILE A 29 16.80 -1.73 -23.69
N ALA A 30 17.12 -2.51 -22.66
CA ALA A 30 18.15 -3.55 -22.75
C ALA A 30 17.85 -4.62 -23.82
N LEU A 31 16.58 -5.01 -23.97
CA LEU A 31 16.17 -5.99 -25.00
C LEU A 31 16.14 -5.39 -26.41
N SER A 32 15.86 -4.09 -26.53
CA SER A 32 15.97 -3.37 -27.79
C SER A 32 17.42 -3.26 -28.24
N ASP A 33 18.35 -2.97 -27.32
CA ASP A 33 19.79 -2.88 -27.62
C ASP A 33 20.40 -4.25 -27.96
N ALA A 34 19.84 -5.34 -27.42
CA ALA A 34 20.20 -6.71 -27.78
C ALA A 34 19.68 -7.16 -29.16
N GLY A 35 18.93 -6.30 -29.89
CA GLY A 35 18.43 -6.58 -31.23
C GLY A 35 17.20 -7.50 -31.31
N ILE A 36 16.55 -7.81 -30.16
CA ILE A 36 15.38 -8.70 -30.10
C ILE A 36 14.09 -7.87 -29.99
N LEU A 37 13.74 -7.18 -31.07
CA LEU A 37 12.56 -6.31 -31.14
C LEU A 37 11.22 -6.98 -30.70
N PRO A 38 10.92 -8.24 -31.06
CA PRO A 38 9.71 -8.91 -30.58
C PRO A 38 9.65 -9.08 -29.05
N ALA A 39 10.81 -9.27 -28.41
CA ALA A 39 10.88 -9.44 -26.95
C ALA A 39 10.59 -8.13 -26.20
N ALA A 40 11.00 -6.98 -26.76
CA ALA A 40 10.68 -5.68 -26.17
C ALA A 40 9.16 -5.40 -26.15
N HIS A 41 8.44 -5.76 -27.23
CA HIS A 41 6.98 -5.65 -27.28
C HIS A 41 6.27 -6.61 -26.32
N LEU A 42 6.79 -7.84 -26.18
CA LEU A 42 6.28 -8.82 -25.21
C LEU A 42 6.37 -8.28 -23.77
N ILE A 43 7.52 -7.75 -23.37
CA ILE A 43 7.72 -7.17 -22.03
C ILE A 43 6.79 -5.98 -21.80
N ASN A 44 6.65 -5.09 -22.78
CA ASN A 44 5.70 -3.97 -22.67
C ASN A 44 4.26 -4.48 -22.48
N GLY A 45 3.84 -5.51 -23.21
CA GLY A 45 2.53 -6.14 -23.01
C GLY A 45 2.36 -6.73 -21.60
N LEU A 46 3.37 -7.43 -21.09
CA LEU A 46 3.36 -7.98 -19.73
C LEU A 46 3.29 -6.89 -18.66
N ILE A 47 3.98 -5.76 -18.86
CA ILE A 47 3.90 -4.60 -17.96
C ILE A 47 2.48 -4.05 -17.93
N VAL A 48 1.84 -3.85 -19.10
CA VAL A 48 0.46 -3.35 -19.18
C VAL A 48 -0.52 -4.29 -18.47
N ILE A 49 -0.42 -5.60 -18.72
CA ILE A 49 -1.27 -6.60 -18.07
C ILE A 49 -1.06 -6.58 -16.54
N SER A 50 0.19 -6.48 -16.09
CA SER A 50 0.54 -6.43 -14.67
C SER A 50 -0.02 -5.17 -13.99
N VAL A 51 0.08 -4.00 -14.64
CA VAL A 51 -0.45 -2.74 -14.12
C VAL A 51 -1.98 -2.75 -14.08
N ILE A 52 -2.65 -3.30 -15.10
CA ILE A 52 -4.12 -3.45 -15.10
C ILE A 52 -4.57 -4.36 -13.95
N SER A 53 -3.88 -5.48 -13.75
CA SER A 53 -4.18 -6.42 -12.64
C SER A 53 -4.02 -5.75 -11.27
N ALA A 54 -2.89 -5.08 -11.03
CA ALA A 54 -2.63 -4.35 -9.79
C ALA A 54 -3.63 -3.20 -9.56
N GLY A 55 -4.02 -2.50 -10.63
CA GLY A 55 -5.03 -1.44 -10.60
C GLY A 55 -6.41 -1.96 -10.18
N ASN A 56 -6.84 -3.09 -10.74
CA ASN A 56 -8.12 -3.70 -10.38
C ASN A 56 -8.16 -4.13 -8.90
N SER A 57 -7.08 -4.75 -8.39
CA SER A 57 -6.98 -5.08 -6.96
C SER A 57 -7.01 -3.85 -6.07
N SER A 58 -6.34 -2.77 -6.47
CA SER A 58 -6.30 -1.52 -5.70
C SER A 58 -7.69 -0.84 -5.65
N LEU A 59 -8.41 -0.79 -6.76
CA LEU A 59 -9.79 -0.28 -6.83
C LEU A 59 -10.76 -1.13 -6.00
N TYR A 60 -10.62 -2.45 -6.05
CA TYR A 60 -11.43 -3.36 -5.25
C TYR A 60 -11.23 -3.13 -3.74
N VAL A 61 -9.98 -3.04 -3.28
CA VAL A 61 -9.66 -2.77 -1.87
C VAL A 61 -10.15 -1.38 -1.46
N ALA A 62 -9.93 -0.36 -2.27
CA ALA A 62 -10.34 1.02 -1.97
C ALA A 62 -11.87 1.15 -1.83
N SER A 63 -12.62 0.62 -2.80
CA SER A 63 -14.09 0.70 -2.80
C SER A 63 -14.71 -0.05 -1.61
N ARG A 64 -14.17 -1.22 -1.22
CA ARG A 64 -14.64 -1.94 -0.03
C ARG A 64 -14.27 -1.25 1.27
N THR A 65 -13.07 -0.69 1.39
CA THR A 65 -12.68 0.08 2.58
C THR A 65 -13.66 1.24 2.80
N ILE A 66 -14.01 1.97 1.75
CA ILE A 66 -15.00 3.05 1.82
C ILE A 66 -16.41 2.55 2.15
N LEU A 67 -16.82 1.41 1.60
CA LEU A 67 -18.09 0.77 1.96
C LEU A 67 -18.18 0.48 3.47
N TYR A 68 -17.12 -0.08 4.07
CA TYR A 68 -17.07 -0.34 5.50
C TYR A 68 -17.06 0.94 6.33
N MET A 69 -16.37 1.98 5.87
CA MET A 69 -16.43 3.30 6.51
C MET A 69 -17.83 3.90 6.44
N GLY A 70 -18.54 3.76 5.31
CA GLY A 70 -19.92 4.23 5.15
C GLY A 70 -20.91 3.50 6.07
N ARG A 71 -20.77 2.17 6.20
CA ARG A 71 -21.61 1.35 7.09
C ARG A 71 -21.34 1.56 8.57
N SER A 72 -20.10 1.87 8.95
CA SER A 72 -19.71 2.17 10.33
C SER A 72 -19.97 3.63 10.74
N GLY A 73 -20.66 4.42 9.91
CA GLY A 73 -20.95 5.83 10.18
C GLY A 73 -19.73 6.76 10.16
N LYS A 74 -18.59 6.26 9.64
CA LYS A 74 -17.34 7.01 9.47
C LYS A 74 -17.27 7.75 8.13
N ALA A 75 -18.06 7.34 7.14
CA ALA A 75 -18.21 8.06 5.87
C ALA A 75 -19.71 8.34 5.60
N PRO A 76 -20.04 9.28 4.71
CA PRO A 76 -21.43 9.54 4.30
C PRO A 76 -22.16 8.25 3.94
N ALA A 77 -23.39 8.07 4.43
CA ALA A 77 -24.18 6.84 4.25
C ALA A 77 -24.39 6.46 2.77
N ILE A 78 -24.32 7.43 1.86
CA ILE A 78 -24.43 7.24 0.41
C ILE A 78 -23.29 6.34 -0.12
N LEU A 79 -22.07 6.48 0.43
CA LEU A 79 -20.92 5.65 0.08
C LEU A 79 -21.05 4.20 0.61
N GLY A 80 -21.96 3.99 1.57
CA GLY A 80 -22.29 2.67 2.12
C GLY A 80 -23.25 1.84 1.26
N ARG A 81 -23.75 2.39 0.13
CA ARG A 81 -24.76 1.74 -0.72
C ARG A 81 -24.14 0.68 -1.63
N THR A 82 -24.79 -0.48 -1.70
CA THR A 82 -24.44 -1.59 -2.59
C THR A 82 -25.56 -1.84 -3.60
N ASN A 83 -25.20 -2.28 -4.81
CA ASN A 83 -26.17 -2.76 -5.80
C ASN A 83 -26.71 -4.16 -5.41
N LYS A 84 -27.72 -4.68 -6.13
CA LYS A 84 -28.32 -6.01 -5.92
C LYS A 84 -27.30 -7.15 -5.95
N ALA A 85 -26.22 -7.01 -6.72
CA ALA A 85 -25.10 -7.95 -6.80
C ALA A 85 -24.05 -7.77 -5.67
N GLY A 86 -24.30 -6.92 -4.66
CA GLY A 86 -23.38 -6.66 -3.56
C GLY A 86 -22.21 -5.72 -3.88
N VAL A 87 -22.16 -5.14 -5.09
CA VAL A 87 -21.07 -4.25 -5.53
C VAL A 87 -21.29 -2.81 -5.03
N PRO A 88 -20.31 -2.19 -4.34
CA PRO A 88 -20.41 -0.81 -3.84
C PRO A 88 -20.16 0.22 -4.96
N TRP A 89 -21.15 0.42 -5.82
CA TRP A 89 -21.01 1.25 -7.03
C TRP A 89 -20.70 2.73 -6.73
N VAL A 90 -21.28 3.31 -5.67
CA VAL A 90 -21.04 4.71 -5.30
C VAL A 90 -19.59 4.91 -4.86
N ALA A 91 -19.07 4.03 -4.00
CA ALA A 91 -17.68 4.06 -3.56
C ALA A 91 -16.72 3.83 -4.72
N LEU A 92 -17.09 2.98 -5.68
CA LEU A 92 -16.29 2.70 -6.88
C LEU A 92 -16.21 3.92 -7.82
N LEU A 93 -17.31 4.64 -8.03
CA LEU A 93 -17.29 5.88 -8.81
C LEU A 93 -16.45 6.96 -8.11
N PHE A 94 -16.64 7.12 -6.80
CA PHE A 94 -15.87 8.08 -6.03
C PHE A 94 -14.35 7.81 -6.08
N THR A 95 -13.95 6.55 -5.90
CA THR A 95 -12.52 6.16 -5.98
C THR A 95 -11.93 6.38 -7.38
N ASN A 96 -12.68 6.09 -8.44
CA ASN A 96 -12.23 6.39 -9.80
C ASN A 96 -12.08 7.90 -10.06
N LEU A 97 -13.01 8.74 -9.58
CA LEU A 97 -12.88 10.19 -9.69
C LEU A 97 -11.61 10.70 -9.00
N VAL A 98 -11.33 10.23 -7.78
CA VAL A 98 -10.11 10.59 -7.04
C VAL A 98 -8.85 10.04 -7.72
N ALA A 99 -8.92 8.86 -8.34
CA ALA A 99 -7.82 8.30 -9.11
C ALA A 99 -7.52 9.15 -10.37
N CYS A 100 -8.55 9.61 -11.09
CA CYS A 100 -8.39 10.52 -12.22
C CYS A 100 -7.75 11.86 -11.79
N ILE A 101 -8.16 12.41 -10.64
CA ILE A 101 -7.55 13.64 -10.10
C ILE A 101 -6.08 13.40 -9.72
N SER A 102 -5.79 12.25 -9.11
CA SER A 102 -4.42 11.86 -8.76
C SER A 102 -3.50 11.75 -9.98
N PHE A 103 -4.04 11.34 -11.14
CA PHE A 103 -3.29 11.26 -12.39
C PHE A 103 -2.76 12.63 -12.86
N LEU A 104 -3.44 13.72 -12.50
CA LEU A 104 -2.96 15.08 -12.79
C LEU A 104 -1.75 15.49 -11.92
N SER A 105 -1.47 14.75 -10.84
CA SER A 105 -0.42 15.07 -9.85
C SER A 105 0.80 14.13 -9.92
N LEU A 106 0.98 13.42 -11.04
CA LEU A 106 1.89 12.27 -11.23
C LEU A 106 3.37 12.51 -10.87
N SER A 107 3.83 13.77 -10.81
CA SER A 107 5.25 14.11 -10.54
C SER A 107 5.56 14.52 -9.09
N SER A 108 4.60 14.45 -8.16
CA SER A 108 4.80 15.00 -6.81
C SER A 108 5.45 14.01 -5.83
N SER A 109 6.48 14.47 -5.11
CA SER A 109 7.08 13.76 -3.97
C SER A 109 6.04 13.42 -2.88
N ALA A 110 4.93 14.16 -2.86
CA ALA A 110 3.79 13.92 -1.99
C ALA A 110 3.28 12.47 -2.02
N GLY A 111 3.32 11.77 -3.16
CA GLY A 111 2.89 10.37 -3.25
C GLY A 111 3.73 9.42 -2.39
N LYS A 112 5.05 9.62 -2.33
CA LYS A 112 5.94 8.81 -1.49
C LYS A 112 5.69 9.05 0.00
N LEU A 113 5.53 10.32 0.38
CA LEU A 113 5.23 10.68 1.76
C LEU A 113 3.85 10.14 2.18
N TYR A 114 2.87 10.18 1.28
CA TYR A 114 1.55 9.59 1.50
C TYR A 114 1.63 8.09 1.78
N SER A 115 2.34 7.35 0.93
CA SER A 115 2.56 5.91 1.14
C SER A 115 3.25 5.62 2.47
N ALA A 116 4.28 6.40 2.82
CA ALA A 116 4.97 6.25 4.10
C ALA A 116 4.04 6.50 5.31
N LEU A 117 3.17 7.51 5.24
CA LEU A 117 2.18 7.80 6.29
C LEU A 117 1.12 6.70 6.42
N ILE A 118 0.68 6.10 5.31
CA ILE A 118 -0.22 4.94 5.34
C ILE A 118 0.47 3.76 6.02
N THR A 119 1.70 3.43 5.60
CA THR A 119 2.45 2.30 6.17
C THR A 119 2.70 2.51 7.66
N LEU A 120 3.04 3.74 8.07
CA LEU A 120 3.19 4.13 9.46
C LEU A 120 1.89 3.90 10.26
N SER A 121 0.77 4.38 9.74
CA SER A 121 -0.55 4.24 10.38
C SER A 121 -0.98 2.77 10.48
N GLY A 122 -0.72 1.98 9.43
CA GLY A 122 -0.98 0.55 9.39
C GLY A 122 -0.13 -0.24 10.40
N ALA A 123 1.16 0.09 10.50
CA ALA A 123 2.07 -0.55 11.45
C ALA A 123 1.66 -0.28 12.91
N ILE A 124 1.30 0.96 13.24
CA ILE A 124 0.81 1.32 14.58
C ILE A 124 -0.47 0.56 14.90
N THR A 125 -1.42 0.51 13.95
CA THR A 125 -2.68 -0.21 14.13
C THR A 125 -2.44 -1.71 14.34
N HIS A 126 -1.51 -2.31 13.59
CA HIS A 126 -1.14 -3.72 13.73
C HIS A 126 -0.52 -4.02 15.11
N ILE A 127 0.38 -3.17 15.59
CA ILE A 127 0.99 -3.31 16.93
C ILE A 127 -0.09 -3.25 18.00
N ARG A 128 -1.00 -2.26 17.94
CA ARG A 128 -2.08 -2.12 18.92
C ARG A 128 -3.06 -3.27 18.89
N PHE A 129 -3.41 -3.76 17.69
CA PHE A 129 -4.26 -4.94 17.51
C PHE A 129 -3.65 -6.17 18.19
N ARG A 130 -2.35 -6.42 17.97
CA ARG A 130 -1.64 -7.54 18.59
C ARG A 130 -1.50 -7.40 20.11
N GLN A 131 -1.29 -6.17 20.61
CA GLN A 131 -1.26 -5.90 22.05
C GLN A 131 -2.61 -6.17 22.71
N ALA A 132 -3.72 -5.76 22.08
CA ALA A 132 -5.06 -6.04 22.60
C ALA A 132 -5.37 -7.54 22.59
N LEU A 133 -5.00 -8.27 21.54
CA LEU A 133 -5.17 -9.73 21.48
C LEU A 133 -4.44 -10.45 22.63
N ALA A 134 -3.20 -10.02 22.91
CA ALA A 134 -2.40 -10.58 24.01
C ALA A 134 -3.00 -10.26 25.40
N ILE A 135 -3.54 -9.05 25.59
CA ILE A 135 -4.19 -8.64 26.85
C ILE A 135 -5.52 -9.38 27.06
N GLN A 136 -6.25 -9.68 25.99
CA GLN A 136 -7.50 -10.43 26.05
C GLN A 136 -7.30 -11.96 26.20
N GLY A 137 -6.05 -12.43 26.27
CA GLY A 137 -5.72 -13.83 26.55
C GLY A 137 -5.90 -14.80 25.38
N GLU A 138 -6.05 -14.29 24.15
CA GLU A 138 -6.27 -15.10 22.96
C GLU A 138 -4.98 -15.55 22.30
N ASP A 139 -4.96 -16.79 21.80
CA ASP A 139 -3.81 -17.33 21.10
C ASP A 139 -3.73 -16.77 19.67
N THR A 140 -2.50 -16.46 19.25
CA THR A 140 -2.18 -15.98 17.90
C THR A 140 -2.46 -17.01 16.80
N SER A 141 -2.67 -18.28 17.17
CA SER A 141 -3.12 -19.38 16.29
C SER A 141 -4.54 -19.19 15.75
N VAL A 142 -5.38 -18.39 16.42
CA VAL A 142 -6.76 -18.08 15.99
C VAL A 142 -6.78 -17.14 14.77
N LEU A 143 -5.65 -16.48 14.47
CA LEU A 143 -5.55 -15.55 13.35
C LEU A 143 -5.32 -16.30 12.03
N PRO A 144 -6.08 -16.00 10.96
CA PRO A 144 -5.91 -16.64 9.65
C PRO A 144 -4.55 -16.33 9.00
N PHE A 145 -3.87 -15.29 9.48
CA PHE A 145 -2.53 -14.93 9.03
C PHE A 145 -1.63 -14.55 10.20
N GLN A 146 -0.48 -15.23 10.27
CA GLN A 146 0.58 -14.94 11.21
C GLN A 146 1.75 -14.29 10.48
N ALA A 147 2.17 -13.13 10.97
CA ALA A 147 3.31 -12.43 10.41
C ALA A 147 4.61 -13.16 10.79
N MET A 148 5.34 -13.66 9.78
CA MET A 148 6.53 -14.52 9.92
C MET A 148 7.65 -13.92 10.80
N PHE A 149 7.74 -12.59 10.91
CA PHE A 149 8.76 -11.88 11.68
C PHE A 149 8.18 -11.05 12.84
N TYR A 150 6.97 -11.33 13.28
CA TYR A 150 6.42 -10.63 14.46
C TYR A 150 7.18 -11.04 15.73
N PRO A 151 7.55 -10.12 16.63
CA PRO A 151 7.24 -8.69 16.66
C PRO A 151 8.26 -7.77 15.95
N TRP A 152 9.50 -8.24 15.77
CA TRP A 152 10.62 -7.42 15.32
C TRP A 152 10.42 -6.78 13.93
N GLY A 153 9.82 -7.51 13.00
CA GLY A 153 9.58 -7.03 11.64
C GLY A 153 8.68 -5.80 11.58
N THR A 154 7.67 -5.70 12.46
CA THR A 154 6.78 -4.53 12.51
C THR A 154 7.47 -3.31 13.11
N TYR A 155 8.30 -3.49 14.15
CA TYR A 155 9.08 -2.39 14.74
C TYR A 155 10.17 -1.87 13.79
N ILE A 156 10.87 -2.76 13.08
CA ILE A 156 11.86 -2.38 12.07
C ILE A 156 11.19 -1.62 10.93
N ALA A 157 10.04 -2.10 10.43
CA ALA A 157 9.28 -1.40 9.39
C ALA A 157 8.80 -0.01 9.85
N LEU A 158 8.38 0.12 11.12
CA LEU A 158 8.00 1.39 11.73
C LEU A 158 9.19 2.36 11.78
N ALA A 159 10.32 1.91 12.31
CA ALA A 159 11.55 2.71 12.41
C ALA A 159 12.07 3.13 11.02
N ALA A 160 12.07 2.23 10.05
CA ALA A 160 12.47 2.51 8.68
C ALA A 160 11.54 3.53 8.00
N ASN A 161 10.23 3.48 8.24
CA ASN A 161 9.30 4.47 7.70
C ASN A 161 9.51 5.85 8.31
N ILE A 162 9.70 5.94 9.64
CA ILE A 162 10.01 7.21 10.30
C ILE A 162 11.30 7.81 9.74
N PHE A 163 12.35 6.99 9.61
CA PHE A 163 13.60 7.39 8.98
C PHE A 163 13.38 7.90 7.54
N LEU A 164 12.65 7.17 6.71
CA LEU A 164 12.35 7.58 5.33
C LEU A 164 11.58 8.90 5.26
N ILE A 165 10.60 9.14 6.14
CA ILE A 165 9.83 10.39 6.18
C ILE A 165 10.74 11.59 6.42
N PHE A 166 11.72 11.47 7.34
CA PHE A 166 12.66 12.56 7.60
C PHE A 166 13.65 12.76 6.45
N PHE A 167 14.21 11.67 5.91
CA PHE A 167 15.29 11.73 4.93
C PHE A 167 14.82 11.93 3.49
N GLN A 168 13.56 11.64 3.15
CA GLN A 168 13.05 11.77 1.78
C GLN A 168 13.22 13.18 1.18
N GLY A 169 13.08 14.23 2.00
CA GLY A 169 13.16 15.63 1.56
C GLY A 169 14.53 16.27 1.78
N TYR A 170 15.60 15.50 2.00
CA TYR A 170 16.91 16.06 2.34
C TYR A 170 17.45 17.03 1.28
N THR A 171 17.08 16.85 0.01
CA THR A 171 17.51 17.72 -1.10
C THR A 171 17.04 19.16 -0.94
N ALA A 172 15.92 19.38 -0.24
CA ALA A 172 15.43 20.74 0.06
C ALA A 172 16.38 21.52 0.98
N PHE A 173 17.20 20.82 1.75
CA PHE A 173 18.18 21.41 2.68
C PHE A 173 19.59 21.56 2.09
N LEU A 174 19.81 21.14 0.84
CA LEU A 174 21.08 21.37 0.14
C LEU A 174 21.20 22.85 -0.23
N HIS A 175 22.42 23.39 -0.28
CA HIS A 175 22.64 24.79 -0.66
C HIS A 175 22.50 24.95 -2.18
N PRO A 176 21.66 25.89 -2.69
CA PRO A 176 20.79 26.83 -1.96
C PRO A 176 19.47 26.21 -1.47
N PHE A 177 19.01 26.61 -0.28
CA PHE A 177 17.74 26.14 0.29
C PHE A 177 16.57 26.49 -0.64
N SER A 178 15.87 25.46 -1.11
CA SER A 178 14.69 25.60 -1.97
C SER A 178 13.42 25.49 -1.12
N ALA A 179 12.79 26.64 -0.86
CA ALA A 179 11.52 26.68 -0.13
C ALA A 179 10.41 25.91 -0.87
N GLU A 180 10.45 25.90 -2.20
CA GLU A 180 9.53 25.14 -3.05
C GLU A 180 9.68 23.64 -2.80
N ASP A 181 10.91 23.12 -2.85
CA ASP A 181 11.16 21.69 -2.59
C ASP A 181 10.81 21.30 -1.15
N PHE A 182 11.06 22.18 -0.18
CA PHE A 182 10.67 21.92 1.21
C PHE A 182 9.15 21.77 1.35
N VAL A 183 8.38 22.69 0.77
CA VAL A 183 6.92 22.62 0.81
C VAL A 183 6.42 21.39 0.06
N VAL A 184 6.88 21.13 -1.17
CA VAL A 184 6.42 19.98 -1.97
C VAL A 184 6.73 18.64 -1.28
N ASN A 185 7.89 18.53 -0.62
CA ASN A 185 8.29 17.30 0.07
C ASN A 185 7.58 17.08 1.40
N TYR A 186 7.22 18.14 2.14
CA TYR A 186 6.71 18.02 3.51
C TYR A 186 5.27 18.51 3.74
N ILE A 187 4.60 19.13 2.76
CA ILE A 187 3.22 19.65 2.90
C ILE A 187 2.21 18.61 3.40
N LEU A 188 2.44 17.34 3.11
CA LEU A 188 1.52 16.28 3.51
C LEU A 188 1.54 15.98 5.02
N LEU A 189 2.63 16.30 5.73
CA LEU A 189 2.71 16.16 7.19
C LEU A 189 1.71 17.07 7.93
N PRO A 190 1.72 18.41 7.74
CA PRO A 190 0.73 19.28 8.37
C PRO A 190 -0.68 18.99 7.88
N VAL A 191 -0.87 18.67 6.58
CA VAL A 191 -2.19 18.27 6.06
C VAL A 191 -2.72 17.02 6.80
N PHE A 192 -1.87 16.01 7.01
CA PHE A 192 -2.24 14.82 7.76
C PHE A 192 -2.63 15.15 9.21
N VAL A 193 -1.83 15.98 9.90
CA VAL A 193 -2.14 16.43 11.27
C VAL A 193 -3.48 17.17 11.32
N VAL A 194 -3.73 18.10 10.39
CA VAL A 194 -4.99 18.85 10.31
C VAL A 194 -6.17 17.90 10.06
N LEU A 195 -6.04 16.93 9.16
CA LEU A 195 -7.11 15.95 8.90
C LEU A 195 -7.41 15.08 10.12
N VAL A 196 -6.37 14.62 10.83
CA VAL A 196 -6.54 13.83 12.06
C VAL A 196 -7.19 14.66 13.16
N LEU A 197 -6.76 15.91 13.35
CA LEU A 197 -7.35 16.81 14.34
C LEU A 197 -8.80 17.16 13.97
N ALA A 198 -9.07 17.53 12.71
CA ALA A 198 -10.41 17.82 12.23
C ALA A 198 -11.36 16.63 12.46
N TRP A 199 -10.90 15.40 12.17
CA TRP A 199 -11.66 14.19 12.46
C TRP A 199 -11.90 14.00 13.96
N LYS A 200 -10.87 14.18 14.78
CA LYS A 200 -10.94 14.04 16.23
C LYS A 200 -11.88 15.07 16.87
N PHE A 201 -11.89 16.30 16.39
CA PHE A 201 -12.82 17.35 16.83
C PHE A 201 -14.24 17.09 16.34
N ALA A 202 -14.43 16.74 15.06
CA ALA A 202 -15.76 16.51 14.48
C ALA A 202 -16.47 15.27 15.06
N LYS A 203 -15.73 14.21 15.39
CA LYS A 203 -16.28 12.95 15.90
C LYS A 203 -16.02 12.71 17.39
N GLN A 204 -15.36 13.66 18.07
CA GLN A 204 -15.01 13.60 19.50
C GLN A 204 -14.48 12.22 19.93
N THR A 205 -13.61 11.63 19.12
CA THR A 205 -13.14 10.26 19.35
C THR A 205 -12.12 10.22 20.48
N LYS A 206 -12.32 9.28 21.42
CA LYS A 206 -11.35 8.99 22.49
C LYS A 206 -10.42 7.86 22.05
N ILE A 207 -9.16 7.90 22.51
CA ILE A 207 -8.24 6.79 22.32
C ILE A 207 -8.76 5.64 23.18
N VAL A 208 -9.28 4.59 22.55
CA VAL A 208 -9.78 3.39 23.23
C VAL A 208 -8.63 2.69 23.94
N LYS A 209 -8.84 2.29 25.19
CA LYS A 209 -7.86 1.49 25.96
C LYS A 209 -7.73 0.11 25.32
N LEU A 210 -6.56 -0.53 25.49
CA LEU A 210 -6.31 -1.84 24.87
C LEU A 210 -7.26 -2.93 25.39
N GLU A 211 -7.66 -2.85 26.66
CA GLU A 211 -8.59 -3.78 27.31
C GLU A 211 -10.02 -3.69 26.77
N GLU A 212 -10.48 -2.47 26.46
CA GLU A 212 -11.83 -2.17 25.98
C GLU A 212 -11.95 -2.24 24.45
N MET A 213 -10.86 -2.61 23.76
CA MET A 213 -10.82 -2.60 22.30
C MET A 213 -11.62 -3.78 21.74
N ASP A 214 -12.72 -3.46 21.07
CA ASP A 214 -13.54 -4.46 20.39
C ASP A 214 -12.83 -5.01 19.14
N ILE A 215 -12.33 -6.24 19.25
CA ILE A 215 -11.69 -7.00 18.17
C ILE A 215 -12.61 -8.08 17.57
N TRP A 216 -13.80 -8.25 18.13
CA TRP A 216 -14.68 -9.39 17.85
C TRP A 216 -15.84 -9.02 16.92
N SER A 217 -16.40 -7.82 17.10
CA SER A 217 -17.56 -7.38 16.32
C SER A 217 -17.22 -7.25 14.83
N GLY A 218 -17.99 -7.94 13.98
CA GLY A 218 -17.85 -7.88 12.53
C GLY A 218 -16.69 -8.70 11.96
N ARG A 219 -16.09 -9.60 12.75
CA ARG A 219 -15.19 -10.64 12.25
C ARG A 219 -15.92 -11.43 11.16
N ARG A 220 -15.26 -11.61 10.00
CA ARG A 220 -15.72 -12.61 9.04
C ARG A 220 -15.44 -13.98 9.65
N GLU A 221 -16.51 -14.72 9.96
CA GLU A 221 -16.42 -16.14 10.24
C GLU A 221 -15.93 -16.81 8.96
N TYR A 222 -14.66 -17.21 8.96
CA TYR A 222 -14.17 -18.17 7.99
C TYR A 222 -14.66 -19.51 8.51
N GLY A 223 -15.57 -20.17 7.80
CA GLY A 223 -15.95 -21.54 8.11
C GLY A 223 -14.71 -22.43 8.18
N ASP A 224 -14.79 -23.48 8.99
CA ASP A 224 -13.69 -24.38 9.37
C ASP A 224 -12.94 -25.03 8.17
N ASP A 225 -13.50 -24.95 6.96
CA ASP A 225 -12.90 -25.47 5.71
C ASP A 225 -11.55 -24.83 5.33
N VAL A 226 -11.25 -23.61 5.78
CA VAL A 226 -9.96 -22.94 5.44
C VAL A 226 -8.86 -23.25 6.46
N THR A 227 -9.23 -23.64 7.69
CA THR A 227 -8.25 -23.95 8.74
C THR A 227 -7.51 -25.26 8.52
N GLU A 228 -8.11 -26.25 7.86
CA GLU A 228 -7.43 -27.50 7.54
C GLU A 228 -6.34 -27.33 6.47
N ASP A 229 -6.56 -26.45 5.50
CA ASP A 229 -5.66 -26.27 4.35
C ASP A 229 -4.38 -25.49 4.66
N VAL A 230 -4.43 -24.62 5.68
CA VAL A 230 -3.26 -23.83 6.14
C VAL A 230 -2.39 -24.62 7.11
N SER A 231 -2.98 -25.52 7.91
CA SER A 231 -2.28 -26.27 8.96
C SER A 231 -1.38 -27.40 8.42
N LYS A 232 -1.69 -27.97 7.24
CA LYS A 232 -1.01 -29.18 6.70
C LYS A 232 -0.12 -28.98 5.47
N LYS A 233 0.47 -27.80 5.23
CA LYS A 233 1.51 -27.65 4.20
C LYS A 233 2.90 -27.56 4.81
N THR A 234 3.39 -28.70 5.27
CA THR A 234 4.81 -28.93 5.62
C THR A 234 5.68 -28.60 4.41
N ILE A 235 6.83 -27.96 4.65
CA ILE A 235 7.80 -27.49 3.64
C ILE A 235 8.13 -28.54 2.56
N TRP A 236 8.08 -29.82 2.91
CA TRP A 236 8.28 -30.96 2.01
C TRP A 236 7.23 -31.14 0.91
N THR A 237 5.97 -30.74 1.14
CA THR A 237 4.90 -30.84 0.12
C THR A 237 5.10 -29.78 -0.97
N LYS A 238 5.56 -28.57 -0.59
CA LYS A 238 5.93 -27.51 -1.55
C LYS A 238 7.12 -27.88 -2.44
N ILE A 239 8.06 -28.67 -1.91
CA ILE A 239 9.23 -29.13 -2.69
C ILE A 239 8.84 -30.25 -3.65
N LYS A 240 7.98 -31.20 -3.24
CA LYS A 240 7.47 -32.25 -4.13
C LYS A 240 6.66 -31.71 -5.30
N ASP A 241 5.81 -30.72 -5.07
CA ASP A 241 4.97 -30.13 -6.12
C ASP A 241 5.78 -29.33 -7.18
N ILE A 242 7.00 -28.90 -6.85
CA ILE A 242 7.91 -28.22 -7.79
C ILE A 242 8.77 -29.22 -8.57
N ILE A 243 9.05 -30.40 -8.00
CA ILE A 243 9.93 -31.40 -8.61
C ILE A 243 9.16 -32.39 -9.51
N VAL A 244 7.86 -32.59 -9.26
CA VAL A 244 7.00 -33.50 -10.04
C VAL A 244 6.05 -32.74 -10.97
N GLY A 245 6.42 -31.51 -11.36
CA GLY A 245 5.82 -30.80 -12.48
C GLY A 245 6.37 -31.31 -13.81
#